data_AF-A0A930QCM6-F1
#
_entry.id   AF-A0A930QCM6-F1
#
_cell.length_a   1.000
_cell.length_b   1.000
_cell.length_c   1.000
_cell.angle_alpha   90.00
_cell.angle_beta   90.00
_cell.angle_gamma   90.00
#
_symmetry.space_group_name_H-M   'P 1'
#
loop_
_entity.id
_entity.type
_entity.pdbx_description
1 polymer ?
#
loop_
_entity_poly.entity_id
_entity_poly.type
_entity_poly.pdbx_seq_one_letter_code
_entity_poly.pdbx_strand_id
1 'polypeptide(L)'
;KKGFAGLPAALDGIKPVLLYPFFGILIIGFITLFIITPPVAAINTWMVSTLGSMDPSARVFMGIVVGGMMAIDMGGPINKAAYVTGTGLLASGEYHVMAAVMAGGMVPPLAIALATTLFKNRFTESQRKAGITNYVMGLSFITEGAIPFAAADPVRVIPSMVVGSALAGALTMVFDCTLRAPHGGIFVVPTIGNPLMYLVSIIIGAIVGAVILSMLKKPIKE
;
A
#
# COMPACT_ATOMS: atom_id res chain seq x y z
N LYS A 1 -9.81 -17.07 34.31
CA LYS A 1 -10.87 -18.04 34.70
C LYS A 1 -11.50 -17.82 36.10
N LYS A 2 -11.00 -16.90 36.96
CA LYS A 2 -11.56 -16.67 38.31
C LYS A 2 -12.49 -15.44 38.48
N GLY A 3 -12.67 -14.61 37.44
CA GLY A 3 -13.40 -13.33 37.55
C GLY A 3 -14.89 -13.43 37.92
N PHE A 4 -15.51 -14.59 37.70
CA PHE A 4 -16.93 -14.85 38.00
C PHE A 4 -17.16 -16.10 38.85
N ALA A 5 -16.16 -16.50 39.65
CA ALA A 5 -16.21 -17.73 40.44
C ALA A 5 -17.27 -17.72 41.56
N GLY A 6 -17.80 -16.55 41.96
CA GLY A 6 -18.83 -16.40 42.98
C GLY A 6 -20.28 -16.34 42.47
N LEU A 7 -20.52 -16.48 41.17
CA LEU A 7 -21.88 -16.49 40.62
C LEU A 7 -22.55 -17.88 40.76
N PRO A 8 -23.87 -17.96 41.02
CA PRO A 8 -24.62 -19.21 41.14
C PRO A 8 -24.40 -20.18 39.98
N ALA A 9 -24.43 -21.48 40.25
CA ALA A 9 -24.18 -22.54 39.26
C ALA A 9 -25.11 -22.47 38.03
N ALA A 10 -26.33 -21.95 38.19
CA ALA A 10 -27.27 -21.71 37.09
C ALA A 10 -26.73 -20.75 36.01
N LEU A 11 -25.74 -19.91 36.33
CA LEU A 11 -25.16 -18.92 35.42
C LEU A 11 -23.83 -19.40 34.80
N ASP A 12 -23.36 -20.61 35.11
CA ASP A 12 -22.08 -21.12 34.59
C ASP A 12 -22.05 -21.23 33.06
N GLY A 13 -23.20 -21.55 32.43
CA GLY A 13 -23.33 -21.59 30.97
C GLY A 13 -23.20 -20.21 30.29
N ILE A 14 -23.61 -19.13 30.98
CA ILE A 14 -23.63 -17.76 30.43
C ILE A 14 -22.25 -17.07 30.60
N LYS A 15 -21.40 -17.53 31.53
CA LYS A 15 -20.07 -16.97 31.78
C LYS A 15 -19.18 -16.90 30.53
N PRO A 16 -18.92 -17.99 29.78
CA PRO A 16 -18.10 -17.96 28.56
C PRO A 16 -18.80 -17.37 27.34
N VAL A 17 -20.12 -17.47 27.27
CA VAL A 17 -20.88 -17.05 26.08
C VAL A 17 -21.16 -15.54 26.10
N LEU A 18 -21.41 -14.96 27.27
CA LEU A 18 -21.85 -13.56 27.38
C LEU A 18 -20.96 -12.74 28.32
N LEU A 19 -20.70 -13.19 29.55
CA LEU A 19 -20.06 -12.34 30.55
C LEU A 19 -18.60 -12.04 30.21
N TYR A 20 -17.81 -13.06 29.87
CA TYR A 20 -16.41 -12.85 29.48
C TYR A 20 -16.29 -12.02 28.19
N PRO A 21 -17.03 -12.30 27.10
CA PRO A 21 -17.01 -11.44 25.92
C PRO A 21 -17.49 -10.01 26.19
N PHE A 22 -18.60 -9.83 26.91
CA PHE A 22 -19.15 -8.50 27.22
C PHE A 22 -18.18 -7.65 28.01
N PHE A 23 -17.70 -8.14 29.16
CA PHE A 23 -16.77 -7.38 29.98
C PHE A 23 -15.37 -7.27 29.34
N GLY A 24 -14.96 -8.25 28.54
CA GLY A 24 -13.74 -8.17 27.75
C GLY A 24 -13.80 -7.04 26.71
N ILE A 25 -14.89 -6.97 25.94
CA ILE A 25 -15.16 -5.89 24.97
C ILE A 25 -15.33 -4.55 25.68
N LEU A 26 -16.00 -4.53 26.84
CA LEU A 26 -16.19 -3.30 27.61
C LEU A 26 -14.86 -2.76 28.14
N ILE A 27 -14.03 -3.61 28.75
CA ILE A 27 -12.71 -3.21 29.25
C ILE A 27 -11.82 -2.76 28.10
N ILE A 28 -11.72 -3.54 27.01
CA ILE A 28 -10.88 -3.14 25.87
C ILE A 28 -11.42 -1.89 25.19
N GLY A 29 -12.74 -1.70 25.15
CA GLY A 29 -13.40 -0.51 24.64
C GLY A 29 -13.04 0.73 25.46
N PHE A 30 -13.09 0.64 26.79
CA PHE A 30 -12.63 1.71 27.69
C PHE A 30 -11.14 2.03 27.51
N ILE A 31 -10.28 1.01 27.48
CA ILE A 31 -8.84 1.18 27.22
C ILE A 31 -8.65 1.87 25.87
N THR A 32 -9.36 1.43 24.84
CA THR A 32 -9.22 2.01 23.50
C THR A 32 -9.66 3.46 23.50
N LEU A 33 -10.84 3.79 24.03
CA LEU A 33 -11.39 5.15 24.01
C LEU A 33 -10.57 6.15 24.84
N PHE A 34 -10.06 5.76 26.01
CA PHE A 34 -9.42 6.69 26.94
C PHE A 34 -7.89 6.64 26.92
N ILE A 35 -7.29 5.53 26.49
CA ILE A 35 -5.84 5.35 26.52
C ILE A 35 -5.25 5.34 25.10
N ILE A 36 -5.89 4.65 24.15
CA ILE A 36 -5.32 4.45 22.80
C ILE A 36 -5.78 5.54 21.82
N THR A 37 -7.06 5.87 21.78
CA THR A 37 -7.64 6.83 20.84
C THR A 37 -7.06 8.24 21.01
N PRO A 38 -6.85 8.79 22.23
CA PRO A 38 -6.32 10.15 22.37
C PRO A 38 -4.92 10.35 21.76
N PRO A 39 -3.89 9.52 22.03
CA PRO A 39 -2.59 9.68 21.40
C PRO A 39 -2.65 9.42 19.89
N VAL A 40 -3.43 8.44 19.43
CA VAL A 40 -3.58 8.16 18.00
C VAL A 40 -4.26 9.33 17.26
N ALA A 41 -5.30 9.92 17.85
CA ALA A 41 -5.99 11.08 17.29
C ALA A 41 -5.08 12.32 17.28
N ALA A 42 -4.25 12.52 18.31
CA ALA A 42 -3.26 13.59 18.35
C ALA A 42 -2.22 13.44 17.24
N ILE A 43 -1.67 12.24 17.04
CA ILE A 43 -0.73 11.94 15.94
C ILE A 43 -1.39 12.19 14.58
N ASN A 44 -2.63 11.71 14.40
CA ASN A 44 -3.35 11.89 13.14
C ASN A 44 -3.63 13.37 12.86
N THR A 45 -4.08 14.13 13.86
CA THR A 45 -4.31 15.59 13.74
C THR A 45 -3.00 16.33 13.45
N TRP A 46 -1.90 15.94 14.09
CA TRP A 46 -0.58 16.50 13.81
C TRP A 46 -0.14 16.20 12.37
N MET A 47 -0.29 14.96 11.89
CA MET A 47 0.00 14.61 10.50
C MET A 47 -0.84 15.41 9.52
N VAL A 48 -2.16 15.49 9.72
CA VAL A 48 -3.09 16.18 8.82
C VAL A 48 -2.83 17.68 8.79
N SER A 49 -2.62 18.31 9.95
CA SER A 49 -2.29 19.73 10.02
C SER A 49 -0.94 20.04 9.37
N THR A 50 0.04 19.15 9.55
CA THR A 50 1.34 19.24 8.87
C THR A 50 1.16 19.12 7.35
N LEU A 51 0.39 18.14 6.87
CA LEU A 51 0.11 17.94 5.44
C LEU A 51 -0.69 19.08 4.82
N GLY A 52 -1.69 19.61 5.53
CA GLY A 52 -2.52 20.72 5.07
C GLY A 52 -1.80 22.07 5.08
N SER A 53 -0.75 22.23 5.90
CA SER A 53 0.10 23.42 5.93
C SER A 53 1.39 23.29 5.10
N MET A 54 1.63 22.11 4.52
CA MET A 54 2.80 21.85 3.69
C MET A 54 2.67 22.53 2.34
N ASP A 55 3.75 23.20 1.94
CA ASP A 55 3.92 23.72 0.60
C ASP A 55 3.77 22.57 -0.43
N PRO A 56 3.32 22.83 -1.68
CA PRO A 56 3.12 21.80 -2.69
C PRO A 56 4.34 20.88 -2.89
N SER A 57 5.56 21.40 -2.72
CA SER A 57 6.81 20.63 -2.79
C SER A 57 6.94 19.56 -1.69
N ALA A 58 6.43 19.83 -0.49
CA ALA A 58 6.45 18.89 0.62
C ALA A 58 5.38 17.80 0.50
N ARG A 59 4.22 18.10 -0.11
CA ARG A 59 3.23 17.07 -0.50
C ARG A 59 3.80 16.09 -1.51
N VAL A 60 4.55 16.58 -2.50
CA VAL A 60 5.24 15.72 -3.49
C VAL A 60 6.26 14.82 -2.80
N PHE A 61 7.05 15.35 -1.87
CA PHE A 61 7.99 14.54 -1.08
C PHE A 61 7.27 13.44 -0.28
N MET A 62 6.12 13.74 0.33
CA MET A 62 5.31 12.73 0.99
C MET A 62 4.90 11.62 0.02
N GLY A 63 4.42 11.98 -1.17
CA GLY A 63 4.09 11.03 -2.24
C GLY A 63 5.26 10.12 -2.63
N ILE A 64 6.47 10.67 -2.74
CA ILE A 64 7.71 9.91 -2.99
C ILE A 64 7.91 8.85 -1.90
N VAL A 65 7.82 9.25 -0.63
CA VAL A 65 8.07 8.37 0.52
C VAL A 65 7.02 7.26 0.59
N VAL A 66 5.74 7.61 0.65
CA VAL A 66 4.67 6.61 0.84
C VAL A 66 4.50 5.73 -0.39
N GLY A 67 4.67 6.28 -1.60
CA GLY A 67 4.68 5.51 -2.85
C GLY A 67 5.86 4.54 -2.90
N GLY A 68 7.07 5.00 -2.54
CA GLY A 68 8.26 4.16 -2.49
C GLY A 68 8.16 3.03 -1.48
N MET A 69 7.61 3.30 -0.29
CA MET A 69 7.40 2.31 0.77
C MET A 69 6.57 1.10 0.31
N MET A 70 5.60 1.31 -0.58
CA MET A 70 4.76 0.24 -1.13
C MET A 70 5.57 -0.82 -1.90
N ALA A 71 6.73 -0.46 -2.44
CA ALA A 71 7.56 -1.35 -3.25
C ALA A 71 8.75 -1.95 -2.50
N ILE A 72 8.95 -1.65 -1.22
CA ILE A 72 10.14 -2.13 -0.50
C ILE A 72 10.07 -3.64 -0.27
N ASP A 73 8.91 -4.14 0.18
CA ASP A 73 8.73 -5.53 0.58
C ASP A 73 7.49 -6.20 -0.05
N MET A 74 6.88 -5.57 -1.06
CA MET A 74 5.82 -6.13 -1.93
C MET A 74 4.63 -6.75 -1.19
N GLY A 75 4.22 -6.13 -0.07
CA GLY A 75 3.11 -6.60 0.79
C GLY A 75 3.53 -6.95 2.21
N GLY A 76 4.80 -6.71 2.56
CA GLY A 76 5.33 -6.89 3.91
C GLY A 76 5.00 -5.73 4.87
N PRO A 77 5.69 -5.67 6.02
CA PRO A 77 5.44 -4.68 7.07
C PRO A 77 5.53 -3.22 6.62
N ILE A 78 6.47 -2.88 5.73
CA ILE A 78 6.70 -1.50 5.27
C ILE A 78 5.59 -1.06 4.31
N ASN A 79 5.23 -1.92 3.36
CA ASN A 79 4.07 -1.68 2.49
C ASN A 79 2.79 -1.51 3.33
N LYS A 80 2.55 -2.40 4.30
CA LYS A 80 1.38 -2.30 5.19
C LYS A 80 1.39 -1.06 6.06
N ALA A 81 2.56 -0.60 6.51
CA ALA A 81 2.68 0.66 7.25
C ALA A 81 2.27 1.86 6.40
N ALA A 82 2.70 1.91 5.13
CA ALA A 82 2.26 2.94 4.19
C ALA A 82 0.74 2.87 3.94
N TYR A 83 0.20 1.66 3.75
CA TYR A 83 -1.24 1.45 3.59
C TYR A 83 -2.05 1.95 4.79
N VAL A 84 -1.65 1.57 6.01
CA VAL A 84 -2.32 2.01 7.25
C VAL A 84 -2.20 3.52 7.44
N THR A 85 -1.08 4.12 7.02
CA THR A 85 -0.91 5.57 7.03
C THR A 85 -1.93 6.25 6.11
N GLY A 86 -2.09 5.75 4.88
CA GLY A 86 -3.07 6.26 3.93
C GLY A 86 -4.51 6.09 4.42
N THR A 87 -4.87 4.94 4.97
CA THR A 87 -6.22 4.69 5.50
C THR A 87 -6.54 5.53 6.73
N GLY A 88 -5.57 5.74 7.63
CA GLY A 88 -5.74 6.58 8.82
C GLY A 88 -6.09 8.03 8.48
N LEU A 89 -5.49 8.55 7.40
CA LEU A 89 -5.71 9.91 6.92
C LEU A 89 -7.07 10.12 6.23
N LEU A 90 -7.69 9.05 5.71
CA LEU A 90 -9.03 9.13 5.11
C LEU A 90 -10.08 9.64 6.11
N ALA A 91 -9.98 9.24 7.38
CA ALA A 91 -10.89 9.65 8.44
C ALA A 91 -10.81 11.16 8.74
N SER A 92 -9.72 11.81 8.35
CA SER A 92 -9.47 13.23 8.53
C SER A 92 -9.69 14.06 7.26
N GLY A 93 -10.22 13.45 6.20
CA GLY A 93 -10.50 14.13 4.94
C GLY A 93 -9.28 14.31 4.03
N GLU A 94 -8.15 13.69 4.36
CA GLU A 94 -6.94 13.74 3.54
C GLU A 94 -6.89 12.53 2.59
N TYR A 95 -7.11 12.79 1.31
CA TYR A 95 -7.34 11.75 0.29
C TYR A 95 -6.17 11.57 -0.69
N HIS A 96 -5.17 12.46 -0.69
CA HIS A 96 -4.06 12.41 -1.63
C HIS A 96 -3.06 11.33 -1.24
N VAL A 97 -2.77 11.19 0.05
CA VAL A 97 -1.87 10.13 0.55
C VAL A 97 -2.39 8.75 0.14
N MET A 98 -3.70 8.52 0.21
CA MET A 98 -4.26 7.24 -0.20
C MET A 98 -4.10 6.98 -1.70
N ALA A 99 -4.27 8.00 -2.54
CA ALA A 99 -3.99 7.88 -3.97
C ALA A 99 -2.52 7.53 -4.23
N ALA A 100 -1.57 8.19 -3.56
CA ALA A 100 -0.14 7.92 -3.72
C ALA A 100 0.25 6.49 -3.31
N VAL A 101 -0.28 6.01 -2.17
CA VAL A 101 -0.08 4.63 -1.69
C VAL A 101 -0.65 3.62 -2.69
N MET A 102 -1.87 3.84 -3.19
CA MET A 102 -2.47 2.91 -4.15
C MET A 102 -1.71 2.90 -5.49
N ALA A 103 -1.33 4.07 -6.01
CA ALA A 103 -0.53 4.14 -7.24
C ALA A 103 0.82 3.44 -7.07
N GLY A 104 1.51 3.70 -5.95
CA GLY A 104 2.78 3.08 -5.61
C GLY A 104 2.73 1.56 -5.55
N GLY A 105 1.66 0.97 -5.00
CA GLY A 105 1.52 -0.49 -4.97
C GLY A 105 1.13 -1.13 -6.31
N MET A 106 0.46 -0.41 -7.23
CA MET A 106 0.18 -0.97 -8.57
C MET A 106 1.44 -1.10 -9.43
N VAL A 107 2.45 -0.26 -9.20
CA VAL A 107 3.64 -0.15 -10.06
C VAL A 107 4.50 -1.42 -10.11
N PRO A 108 4.89 -2.10 -9.01
CA PRO A 108 5.85 -3.21 -9.07
C PRO A 108 5.47 -4.35 -10.01
N PRO A 109 4.27 -4.96 -9.92
CA PRO A 109 3.85 -5.98 -10.87
C PRO A 109 3.74 -5.44 -12.30
N LEU A 110 3.23 -4.22 -12.52
CA LEU A 110 3.12 -3.63 -13.87
C LEU A 110 4.50 -3.38 -14.50
N ALA A 111 5.46 -2.87 -13.73
CA ALA A 111 6.82 -2.64 -14.17
C ALA A 111 7.52 -3.95 -14.57
N ILE A 112 7.31 -5.02 -13.81
CA ILE A 112 7.83 -6.36 -14.16
C ILE A 112 7.15 -6.91 -15.42
N ALA A 113 5.83 -6.74 -15.55
CA ALA A 113 5.08 -7.17 -16.73
C ALA A 113 5.57 -6.43 -17.99
N LEU A 114 5.82 -5.13 -17.89
CA LEU A 114 6.40 -4.32 -18.97
C LEU A 114 7.85 -4.73 -19.26
N ALA A 115 8.69 -4.93 -18.24
CA ALA A 115 10.10 -5.30 -18.42
C ALA A 115 10.22 -6.66 -19.14
N THR A 116 9.44 -7.65 -18.71
CA THR A 116 9.45 -9.00 -19.29
C THR A 116 8.89 -9.06 -20.70
N THR A 117 7.95 -8.17 -21.05
CA THR A 117 7.37 -8.10 -22.41
C THR A 117 8.23 -7.30 -23.40
N LEU A 118 8.82 -6.18 -22.97
CA LEU A 118 9.61 -5.29 -23.83
C LEU A 118 11.09 -5.73 -23.94
N PHE A 119 11.68 -6.26 -22.87
CA PHE A 119 13.10 -6.61 -22.80
C PHE A 119 13.29 -8.13 -22.63
N LYS A 120 12.63 -8.91 -23.49
CA LYS A 120 12.56 -10.38 -23.44
C LYS A 120 13.92 -11.07 -23.31
N ASN A 121 14.97 -10.50 -23.91
CA ASN A 121 16.33 -11.04 -23.89
C ASN A 121 17.02 -10.97 -22.50
N ARG A 122 16.37 -10.38 -21.49
CA ARG A 122 16.90 -10.28 -20.12
C ARG A 122 16.17 -11.19 -19.12
N PHE A 123 15.21 -11.99 -19.60
CA PHE A 123 14.35 -12.83 -18.76
C PHE A 123 14.21 -14.24 -19.31
N THR A 124 14.21 -15.23 -18.43
CA THR A 124 13.98 -16.64 -18.80
C THR A 124 12.58 -16.85 -19.37
N GLU A 125 12.33 -17.97 -20.05
CA GLU A 125 10.99 -18.29 -20.55
C GLU A 125 9.95 -18.37 -19.41
N SER A 126 10.35 -18.95 -18.27
CA SER A 126 9.50 -19.02 -17.06
C SER A 126 9.17 -17.62 -16.52
N GLN A 127 10.15 -16.71 -16.46
CA GLN A 127 9.94 -15.32 -16.05
C GLN A 127 9.04 -14.56 -17.03
N ARG A 128 9.17 -14.81 -18.34
CA ARG A 128 8.30 -14.20 -19.36
C ARG A 128 6.84 -14.65 -19.21
N LYS A 129 6.60 -15.94 -18.94
CA LYS A 129 5.25 -16.47 -18.68
C LYS A 129 4.64 -15.88 -17.40
N ALA A 130 5.42 -15.84 -16.31
CA ALA A 130 4.99 -15.20 -15.05
C ALA A 130 4.81 -13.67 -15.18
N GLY A 131 5.54 -13.03 -16.09
CA GLY A 131 5.41 -11.59 -16.35
C GLY A 131 4.05 -11.21 -16.93
N ILE A 132 3.42 -12.10 -17.73
CA ILE A 132 2.10 -11.84 -18.31
C ILE A 132 1.03 -11.75 -17.23
N THR A 133 1.06 -12.64 -16.23
CA THR A 133 0.09 -12.62 -15.13
C THR A 133 0.21 -11.35 -14.29
N ASN A 134 1.39 -10.75 -14.24
CA ASN A 134 1.64 -9.52 -13.48
C ASN A 134 0.91 -8.29 -14.03
N TYR A 135 0.45 -8.28 -15.30
CA TYR A 135 -0.45 -7.22 -15.77
C TYR A 135 -1.76 -7.21 -14.96
N VAL A 136 -2.38 -8.38 -14.82
CA VAL A 136 -3.64 -8.53 -14.10
C VAL A 136 -3.43 -8.25 -12.61
N MET A 137 -2.35 -8.78 -12.04
CA MET A 137 -2.01 -8.55 -10.63
C MET A 137 -1.82 -7.06 -10.36
N GLY A 138 -1.07 -6.34 -11.19
CA GLY A 138 -0.85 -4.91 -11.01
C GLY A 138 -2.09 -4.04 -11.22
N LEU A 139 -2.89 -4.34 -12.25
CA LEU A 139 -4.17 -3.68 -12.46
C LEU A 139 -5.16 -3.95 -11.31
N SER A 140 -4.99 -5.05 -10.57
CA SER A 140 -5.84 -5.42 -9.45
C SER A 140 -5.25 -5.03 -8.09
N PHE A 141 -4.12 -4.30 -8.07
CA PHE A 141 -3.40 -3.90 -6.86
C PHE A 141 -2.91 -5.10 -6.00
N ILE A 142 -2.45 -6.15 -6.66
CA ILE A 142 -1.83 -7.33 -6.05
C ILE A 142 -0.32 -7.21 -6.25
N THR A 143 0.37 -6.68 -5.24
CA THR A 143 1.80 -6.37 -5.30
C THR A 143 2.68 -7.64 -5.26
N GLU A 144 2.12 -8.73 -4.76
CA GLU A 144 2.78 -10.02 -4.53
C GLU A 144 3.28 -10.68 -5.82
N GLY A 145 2.75 -10.29 -6.99
CA GLY A 145 3.24 -10.76 -8.29
C GLY A 145 4.70 -10.41 -8.54
N ALA A 146 5.22 -9.41 -7.82
CA ALA A 146 6.62 -9.02 -7.87
C ALA A 146 7.54 -9.89 -7.00
N ILE A 147 7.02 -10.60 -5.98
CA ILE A 147 7.82 -11.35 -5.01
C ILE A 147 8.72 -12.39 -5.67
N PRO A 148 8.25 -13.24 -6.61
CA PRO A 148 9.11 -14.25 -7.23
C PRO A 148 10.30 -13.63 -7.99
N PHE A 149 10.12 -12.44 -8.57
CA PHE A 149 11.18 -11.71 -9.27
C PHE A 149 12.15 -11.05 -8.30
N ALA A 150 11.63 -10.45 -7.23
CA ALA A 150 12.44 -9.86 -6.17
C ALA A 150 13.26 -10.92 -5.42
N ALA A 151 12.71 -12.10 -5.17
CA ALA A 151 13.43 -13.21 -4.55
C ALA A 151 14.57 -13.72 -5.45
N ALA A 152 14.37 -13.74 -6.77
CA ALA A 152 15.39 -14.18 -7.72
C ALA A 152 16.53 -13.16 -7.94
N ASP A 153 16.24 -11.85 -7.84
CA ASP A 153 17.22 -10.78 -8.09
C ASP A 153 16.92 -9.51 -7.26
N PRO A 154 17.07 -9.56 -5.92
CA PRO A 154 16.58 -8.50 -5.03
C PRO A 154 17.30 -7.18 -5.23
N VAL A 155 18.61 -7.24 -5.51
CA VAL A 155 19.49 -6.07 -5.68
C VAL A 155 19.07 -5.20 -6.86
N ARG A 156 18.48 -5.79 -7.91
CA ARG A 156 18.05 -5.06 -9.10
C ARG A 156 16.57 -4.78 -9.11
N VAL A 157 15.75 -5.73 -8.67
CA VAL A 157 14.30 -5.60 -8.70
C VAL A 157 13.82 -4.56 -7.69
N ILE A 158 14.18 -4.70 -6.41
CA ILE A 158 13.62 -3.84 -5.36
C ILE A 158 13.92 -2.36 -5.62
N PRO A 159 15.17 -1.93 -5.88
CA PRO A 159 15.44 -0.51 -6.13
C PRO A 159 14.71 0.03 -7.37
N SER A 160 14.59 -0.77 -8.43
CA SER A 160 13.87 -0.35 -9.65
C SER A 160 12.38 -0.13 -9.37
N MET A 161 11.77 -1.01 -8.58
CA MET A 161 10.37 -0.89 -8.21
C MET A 161 10.15 0.30 -7.27
N VAL A 162 11.04 0.49 -6.28
CA VAL A 162 10.97 1.64 -5.35
C VAL A 162 11.03 2.96 -6.11
N VAL A 163 11.95 3.11 -7.08
CA VAL A 163 12.04 4.35 -7.87
C VAL A 163 10.77 4.57 -8.71
N GLY A 164 10.24 3.52 -9.36
CA GLY A 164 9.00 3.61 -10.13
C GLY A 164 7.80 3.98 -9.25
N SER A 165 7.64 3.34 -8.10
CA SER A 165 6.53 3.56 -7.18
C SER A 165 6.61 4.91 -6.48
N ALA A 166 7.80 5.35 -6.11
CA ALA A 166 8.04 6.69 -5.57
C ALA A 166 7.69 7.76 -6.61
N LEU A 167 8.06 7.56 -7.88
CA LEU A 167 7.70 8.48 -8.96
C LEU A 167 6.18 8.52 -9.17
N ALA A 168 5.50 7.37 -9.18
CA ALA A 168 4.05 7.33 -9.30
C ALA A 168 3.37 8.09 -8.14
N GLY A 169 3.82 7.87 -6.90
CA GLY A 169 3.31 8.58 -5.73
C GLY A 169 3.58 10.10 -5.78
N ALA A 170 4.75 10.51 -6.29
CA ALA A 170 5.07 11.92 -6.51
C ALA A 170 4.12 12.55 -7.53
N LEU A 171 3.90 11.90 -8.67
CA LEU A 171 3.04 12.39 -9.75
C LEU A 171 1.58 12.49 -9.31
N THR A 172 1.08 11.55 -8.51
CA THR A 172 -0.28 11.67 -7.95
C THR A 172 -0.43 12.91 -7.08
N MET A 173 0.62 13.33 -6.37
CA MET A 173 0.60 14.57 -5.58
C MET A 173 0.68 15.82 -6.46
N VAL A 174 1.49 15.78 -7.53
CA VAL A 174 1.60 16.88 -8.50
C VAL A 174 0.28 17.12 -9.23
N PHE A 175 -0.42 16.06 -9.60
CA PHE A 175 -1.67 16.15 -10.36
C PHE A 175 -2.92 16.24 -9.48
N ASP A 176 -2.74 16.41 -8.17
CA ASP A 176 -3.82 16.55 -7.20
C ASP A 176 -4.81 15.36 -7.23
N CYS A 177 -4.29 14.15 -7.42
CA CYS A 177 -5.09 12.93 -7.43
C CYS A 177 -5.56 12.60 -6.02
N THR A 178 -6.86 12.29 -5.86
CA THR A 178 -7.45 11.93 -4.57
C THR A 178 -8.14 10.58 -4.65
N LEU A 179 -8.11 9.81 -3.58
CA LEU A 179 -8.80 8.51 -3.52
C LEU A 179 -9.49 8.35 -2.17
N ARG A 180 -10.80 8.13 -2.20
CA ARG A 180 -11.62 7.94 -0.99
C ARG A 180 -11.77 6.48 -0.59
N ALA A 181 -11.70 5.56 -1.55
CA ALA A 181 -11.84 4.14 -1.27
C ALA A 181 -10.52 3.56 -0.75
N PRO A 182 -10.52 2.76 0.33
CA PRO A 182 -9.29 2.19 0.87
C PRO A 182 -8.81 0.96 0.08
N HIS A 183 -8.93 1.00 -1.25
CA HIS A 183 -8.59 -0.11 -2.13
C HIS A 183 -7.93 0.46 -3.39
N GLY A 184 -6.95 -0.24 -3.96
CA GLY A 184 -6.32 0.12 -5.23
C GLY A 184 -6.93 -0.62 -6.41
N GLY A 185 -6.31 -0.44 -7.58
CA GLY A 185 -6.66 -1.17 -8.79
C GLY A 185 -7.55 -0.39 -9.74
N ILE A 186 -7.73 -0.92 -10.94
CA ILE A 186 -8.54 -0.33 -12.00
C ILE A 186 -10.01 -0.14 -11.56
N PHE A 187 -10.47 -0.98 -10.63
CA PHE A 187 -11.84 -0.99 -10.12
C PHE A 187 -12.22 0.26 -9.31
N VAL A 188 -11.24 0.94 -8.71
CA VAL A 188 -11.48 2.14 -7.91
C VAL A 188 -11.30 3.44 -8.69
N VAL A 189 -10.85 3.38 -9.94
CA VAL A 189 -10.64 4.56 -10.79
C VAL A 189 -11.86 5.48 -10.87
N PRO A 190 -13.11 4.99 -10.94
CA PRO A 190 -14.29 5.86 -10.92
C PRO A 190 -14.43 6.70 -9.63
N THR A 191 -13.77 6.29 -8.55
CA THR A 191 -13.80 6.98 -7.25
C THR A 191 -12.63 7.96 -7.05
N ILE A 192 -11.72 8.04 -8.03
CA ILE A 192 -10.52 8.87 -7.97
C ILE A 192 -10.83 10.29 -8.45
N GLY A 193 -10.39 11.29 -7.69
CA GLY A 193 -10.27 12.65 -8.19
C GLY A 193 -9.10 12.74 -9.16
N ASN A 194 -9.34 13.29 -10.35
CA ASN A 194 -8.41 13.30 -11.47
C ASN A 194 -7.96 11.89 -11.95
N PRO A 195 -8.92 11.03 -12.37
CA PRO A 195 -8.66 9.62 -12.67
C PRO A 195 -7.71 9.42 -13.86
N LEU A 196 -7.72 10.32 -14.83
CA LEU A 196 -6.84 10.24 -16.00
C LEU A 196 -5.39 10.44 -15.59
N MET A 197 -5.10 11.49 -14.79
CA MET A 197 -3.74 11.76 -14.34
C MET A 197 -3.24 10.73 -13.33
N TYR A 198 -4.14 10.09 -12.57
CA TYR A 198 -3.80 8.95 -11.73
C TYR A 198 -3.31 7.74 -12.56
N LEU A 199 -4.03 7.38 -13.62
CA LEU A 199 -3.60 6.32 -14.53
C LEU A 199 -2.28 6.65 -15.22
N VAL A 200 -2.12 7.90 -15.67
CA VAL A 200 -0.86 8.39 -16.24
C VAL A 200 0.29 8.25 -15.24
N SER A 201 0.07 8.60 -13.97
CA SER A 201 1.08 8.47 -12.91
C SER A 201 1.55 7.02 -12.73
N ILE A 202 0.61 6.07 -12.71
CA ILE A 202 0.93 4.63 -12.61
C ILE A 202 1.68 4.16 -13.85
N ILE A 203 1.23 4.54 -15.05
CA ILE A 203 1.88 4.14 -16.30
C ILE A 203 3.32 4.67 -16.35
N ILE A 204 3.55 5.94 -16.01
CA ILE A 204 4.89 6.53 -15.97
C ILE A 204 5.76 5.80 -14.95
N GLY A 205 5.26 5.57 -13.73
CA GLY A 205 5.99 4.82 -12.69
C GLY A 205 6.35 3.40 -13.13
N ALA A 206 5.41 2.71 -13.78
CA ALA A 206 5.62 1.36 -14.30
C ALA A 206 6.64 1.32 -15.43
N ILE A 207 6.59 2.26 -16.38
CA ILE A 207 7.57 2.37 -17.48
C ILE A 207 8.96 2.66 -16.91
N VAL A 208 9.08 3.63 -16.00
CA VAL A 208 10.37 3.98 -15.40
C VAL A 208 10.94 2.80 -14.61
N GLY A 209 10.13 2.14 -13.78
CA GLY A 209 10.55 0.94 -13.06
C GLY A 209 10.98 -0.19 -14.01
N ALA A 210 10.27 -0.38 -15.12
CA ALA A 210 10.60 -1.39 -16.13
C ALA A 210 11.92 -1.08 -16.85
N VAL A 211 12.14 0.18 -17.22
CA VAL A 211 13.37 0.64 -17.89
C VAL A 211 14.57 0.49 -16.94
N ILE A 212 14.47 0.94 -15.70
CA ILE A 212 15.55 0.81 -14.71
C ILE A 212 15.89 -0.66 -14.47
N LEU A 213 14.87 -1.50 -14.23
CA LEU A 213 15.09 -2.94 -14.03
C LEU A 213 15.79 -3.57 -15.23
N SER A 214 15.33 -3.22 -16.42
CA SER A 214 15.88 -3.75 -17.66
C SER A 214 17.31 -3.27 -17.86
N MET A 215 17.64 -2.00 -17.58
CA MET A 215 19.01 -1.49 -17.65
C MET A 215 19.95 -2.19 -16.67
N LEU A 216 19.48 -2.47 -15.45
CA LEU A 216 20.27 -3.14 -14.41
C LEU A 216 20.50 -4.63 -14.71
N LYS A 217 19.52 -5.31 -15.31
CA LYS A 217 19.64 -6.72 -15.71
C LYS A 217 20.46 -6.85 -17.00
N LYS A 218 21.40 -7.79 -17.06
CA LYS A 218 22.16 -8.05 -18.29
C LYS A 218 21.35 -8.95 -19.23
N PRO A 219 21.55 -8.85 -20.57
CA PRO A 219 21.04 -9.84 -21.50
C PRO A 219 21.51 -11.24 -21.12
N ILE A 220 20.59 -12.19 -21.13
CA ILE A 220 20.91 -13.61 -20.91
C ILE A 220 21.43 -14.14 -22.25
N LYS A 221 22.58 -14.83 -22.23
CA LYS A 221 22.98 -15.67 -23.36
C LYS A 221 22.14 -16.95 -23.23
N GLU A 222 21.18 -17.13 -24.13
CA GLU A 222 20.54 -18.44 -24.33
C GLU A 222 21.58 -19.45 -24.81
#